data_AF-A0A3S1A279-F1
#
_entry.id   AF-A0A3S1A279-F1
#
_cell.length_a   1.000
_cell.length_b   1.000
_cell.length_c   1.000
_cell.angle_alpha   90.00
_cell.angle_beta   90.00
_cell.angle_gamma   90.00
#
_symmetry.space_group_name_H-M   'P 1'
#
loop_
_entity.id
_entity.type
_entity.pdbx_description
1 polymer ?
#
loop_
_entity_poly.entity_id
_entity_poly.type
_entity_poly.pdbx_seq_one_letter_code
_entity_poly.pdbx_strand_id
1 'polypeptide(L)'
;MLCVSNHKTDVRPHSYLGLGGDQCVGCRLVSTADRPHCVELVVSSGAGGSWFLSAASEQEISEWRHALCLAVSQGKQDPNPLASGVPCCAVLSSNQLFMCHEDLHTKFFRTLGRAHLEDVTGISVDGQEPTYCVIEFESQEIGVSSVQWVLYFAASLDRDRHTTALSSAWKEIYKIDLPVSSLENLTLQSHCRNYANLLRKELSIV
;
A
#
# COMPACT_ATOMS: atom_id res chain seq x y z
N MET A 1 -11.21 3.69 3.43
CA MET A 1 -10.91 3.14 4.77
C MET A 1 -11.51 4.08 5.81
N LEU A 2 -12.19 3.54 6.81
CA LEU A 2 -12.72 4.27 7.97
C LEU A 2 -11.75 4.12 9.13
N CYS A 3 -11.40 5.21 9.80
CA CYS A 3 -10.50 5.21 10.95
C CYS A 3 -11.22 5.81 12.17
N VAL A 4 -11.10 5.15 13.32
CA VAL A 4 -11.68 5.61 14.58
C VAL A 4 -10.54 5.90 15.56
N SER A 5 -10.55 7.09 16.13
CA SER A 5 -9.58 7.53 17.13
C SER A 5 -10.31 7.99 18.38
N ASN A 6 -9.68 7.87 19.54
CA ASN A 6 -10.30 8.29 20.80
C ASN A 6 -10.28 9.81 20.93
N HIS A 7 -9.22 10.44 20.42
CA HIS A 7 -9.06 11.88 20.39
C HIS A 7 -8.66 12.36 19.01
N LYS A 8 -9.03 13.61 18.69
CA LYS A 8 -8.65 14.26 17.42
C LYS A 8 -7.14 14.45 17.25
N THR A 9 -6.40 14.42 18.35
CA THR A 9 -4.94 14.61 18.39
C THR A 9 -4.17 13.29 18.29
N ASP A 10 -4.85 12.15 18.24
CA ASP A 10 -4.17 10.86 18.19
C ASP A 10 -3.46 10.69 16.84
N VAL A 11 -2.16 10.38 16.91
CA VAL A 11 -1.32 10.13 15.72
C VAL A 11 -1.67 8.77 15.09
N ARG A 12 -2.29 7.86 15.85
CA ARG A 12 -2.70 6.53 15.39
C ARG A 12 -4.16 6.27 15.73
N PRO A 13 -4.97 5.76 14.78
CA PRO A 13 -6.34 5.38 15.08
C PRO A 13 -6.38 4.16 16.01
N HIS A 14 -7.36 4.16 16.90
CA HIS A 14 -7.67 3.04 17.77
C HIS A 14 -8.13 1.81 16.97
N SER A 15 -8.92 2.03 15.92
CA SER A 15 -9.38 0.96 15.03
C SER A 15 -9.61 1.47 13.61
N TYR A 16 -9.57 0.56 12.64
CA TYR A 16 -9.81 0.86 11.24
C TYR A 16 -10.70 -0.21 10.61
N LEU A 17 -11.45 0.18 9.58
CA LEU A 17 -12.31 -0.69 8.79
C LEU A 17 -12.12 -0.39 7.30
N GLY A 18 -11.80 -1.42 6.51
CA GLY A 18 -11.81 -1.32 5.06
C GLY A 18 -13.22 -1.03 4.55
N LEU A 19 -13.40 0.05 3.76
CA LEU A 19 -14.67 0.36 3.11
C LEU A 19 -14.59 -0.11 1.65
N GLY A 20 -15.47 -1.02 1.25
CA GLY A 20 -15.36 -1.75 -0.02
C GLY A 20 -14.53 -3.04 0.11
N GLY A 21 -14.56 -3.86 -0.95
CA GLY A 21 -13.87 -5.16 -0.98
C GLY A 21 -14.49 -6.24 -0.09
N ASP A 22 -13.63 -6.93 0.67
CA ASP A 22 -13.94 -8.09 1.49
C ASP A 22 -14.31 -7.77 2.95
N GLN A 23 -14.17 -6.53 3.42
CA GLN A 23 -14.42 -6.17 4.83
C GLN A 23 -15.78 -5.51 5.06
N CYS A 24 -16.10 -4.41 4.37
CA CYS A 24 -17.40 -3.73 4.51
C CYS A 24 -18.15 -3.75 3.18
N VAL A 25 -19.32 -4.40 3.20
CA VAL A 25 -20.14 -4.63 2.00
C VAL A 25 -21.22 -3.57 1.81
N GLY A 26 -21.48 -2.73 2.81
CA GLY A 26 -22.46 -1.65 2.73
C GLY A 26 -22.79 -1.02 4.08
N CYS A 27 -23.77 -0.13 4.06
CA CYS A 27 -24.32 0.47 5.28
C CYS A 27 -25.84 0.60 5.20
N ARG A 28 -26.52 0.62 6.34
CA ARG A 28 -27.97 0.85 6.44
C ARG A 28 -28.31 1.73 7.64
N LEU A 29 -29.36 2.54 7.50
CA LEU A 29 -29.89 3.28 8.63
C LEU A 29 -30.52 2.33 9.64
N VAL A 30 -30.26 2.59 10.92
CA VAL A 30 -30.88 1.88 12.04
C VAL A 30 -31.43 2.93 12.99
N SER A 31 -32.64 2.70 13.48
CA SER A 31 -33.21 3.50 14.56
C SER A 31 -33.21 2.64 15.81
N THR A 32 -32.57 3.11 16.88
CA THR A 32 -32.55 2.46 18.19
C THR A 32 -33.15 3.43 19.20
N ALA A 33 -33.95 2.94 20.15
CA ALA A 33 -34.69 3.77 21.10
C ALA A 33 -33.78 4.71 21.93
N ASP A 34 -32.55 4.29 22.21
CA ASP A 34 -31.59 5.04 23.04
C ASP A 34 -30.68 5.98 22.26
N ARG A 35 -30.60 5.84 20.92
CA ARG A 35 -29.71 6.64 20.07
C ARG A 35 -30.38 6.92 18.73
N PRO A 36 -31.01 8.09 18.54
CA PRO A 36 -31.46 8.50 17.21
C PRO A 36 -30.24 8.69 16.29
N HIS A 37 -30.48 8.67 14.97
CA HIS A 37 -29.45 8.95 13.95
C HIS A 37 -28.29 7.94 13.92
N CYS A 38 -28.62 6.65 13.81
CA CYS A 38 -27.62 5.59 13.71
C CYS A 38 -27.48 5.01 12.29
N VAL A 39 -26.27 4.61 11.94
CA VAL A 39 -25.96 3.81 10.75
C VAL A 39 -25.21 2.56 11.15
N GLU A 40 -25.65 1.42 10.63
CA GLU A 40 -24.97 0.14 10.75
C GLU A 40 -24.10 -0.08 9.52
N LEU A 41 -22.82 -0.39 9.73
CA LEU A 41 -21.92 -0.89 8.71
C LEU A 41 -22.01 -2.41 8.67
N VAL A 42 -22.37 -2.93 7.50
CA VAL A 42 -22.51 -4.37 7.26
C VAL A 42 -21.13 -4.90 6.89
N VAL A 43 -20.53 -5.65 7.81
CA VAL A 43 -19.22 -6.28 7.65
C VAL A 43 -19.41 -7.69 7.06
N SER A 44 -18.46 -8.16 6.25
CA SER A 44 -18.51 -9.51 5.68
C SER A 44 -18.34 -10.59 6.76
N SER A 45 -18.85 -11.79 6.46
CA SER A 45 -19.04 -12.91 7.39
C SER A 45 -17.77 -13.45 8.08
N GLY A 46 -16.57 -12.95 7.72
CA GLY A 46 -15.30 -13.37 8.31
C GLY A 46 -14.73 -12.46 9.41
N ALA A 47 -15.19 -11.21 9.53
CA ALA A 47 -14.52 -10.19 10.36
C ALA A 47 -15.24 -9.82 11.66
N GLY A 48 -16.30 -10.54 12.05
CA GLY A 48 -16.93 -10.41 13.37
C GLY A 48 -17.73 -9.11 13.55
N GLY A 49 -19.06 -9.24 13.54
CA GLY A 49 -20.01 -8.22 14.01
C GLY A 49 -20.24 -7.01 13.09
N SER A 50 -21.40 -6.37 13.25
CA SER A 50 -21.72 -5.08 12.60
C SER A 50 -21.18 -3.92 13.44
N TRP A 51 -20.71 -2.85 12.79
CA TRP A 51 -20.35 -1.61 13.48
C TRP A 51 -21.53 -0.64 13.48
N PHE A 52 -21.77 0.03 14.61
CA PHE A 52 -22.82 1.04 14.73
C PHE A 52 -22.19 2.40 15.00
N LEU A 53 -22.52 3.37 14.15
CA LEU A 53 -22.14 4.77 14.31
C LEU A 53 -23.39 5.58 14.60
N SER A 54 -23.29 6.53 15.53
CA SER A 54 -24.37 7.44 15.89
C SER A 54 -23.87 8.87 15.73
N ALA A 55 -24.68 9.71 15.10
CA ALA A 55 -24.40 11.12 14.91
C ALA A 55 -25.20 11.98 15.88
N ALA A 56 -24.80 13.24 16.06
CA ALA A 56 -25.52 14.18 16.89
C ALA A 56 -26.80 14.73 16.21
N SER A 57 -26.93 14.54 14.88
CA SER A 57 -28.06 15.08 14.11
C SER A 57 -28.42 14.21 12.89
N GLU A 58 -29.63 14.42 12.38
CA GLU A 58 -30.11 13.78 11.14
C GLU A 58 -29.32 14.22 9.90
N GLN A 59 -28.88 15.48 9.86
CA GLN A 59 -28.05 15.99 8.78
C GLN A 59 -26.70 15.27 8.74
N GLU A 60 -26.03 15.20 9.89
CA GLU A 60 -24.70 14.58 10.01
C GLU A 60 -24.75 13.08 9.65
N ILE A 61 -25.76 12.33 10.11
CA ILE A 61 -25.87 10.91 9.74
C ILE A 61 -26.18 10.72 8.24
N SER A 62 -26.90 11.65 7.61
CA SER A 62 -27.19 11.61 6.17
C SER A 62 -25.93 11.86 5.34
N GLU A 63 -25.11 12.84 5.74
CA GLU A 63 -23.81 13.12 5.14
C GLU A 63 -22.86 11.93 5.28
N TRP A 64 -22.76 11.35 6.48
CA TRP A 64 -21.94 10.17 6.74
C TRP A 64 -22.38 8.98 5.88
N ARG A 65 -23.69 8.70 5.83
CA ARG A 65 -24.25 7.63 5.00
C ARG A 65 -23.90 7.81 3.53
N HIS A 66 -24.03 9.03 3.00
CA HIS A 66 -23.70 9.30 1.61
C HIS A 66 -22.21 9.05 1.33
N ALA A 67 -21.33 9.57 2.18
CA ALA A 67 -19.89 9.37 2.07
C ALA A 67 -19.49 7.88 2.19
N LEU A 68 -20.10 7.15 3.12
CA LEU A 68 -19.89 5.71 3.30
C LEU A 68 -20.33 4.91 2.08
N CYS A 69 -21.52 5.19 1.54
CA CYS A 69 -22.02 4.53 0.33
C CYS A 69 -21.12 4.79 -0.88
N LEU A 70 -20.66 6.03 -1.07
CA LEU A 70 -19.71 6.38 -2.12
C LEU A 70 -18.36 5.66 -1.93
N ALA A 71 -17.84 5.61 -0.72
CA ALA A 71 -16.59 4.93 -0.43
C ALA A 71 -16.67 3.42 -0.68
N VAL A 72 -17.79 2.78 -0.29
CA VAL A 72 -18.03 1.35 -0.53
C VAL A 72 -18.23 1.07 -2.04
N SER A 73 -18.90 1.95 -2.79
CA SER A 73 -19.10 1.75 -4.23
C SER A 73 -17.82 1.97 -5.04
N GLN A 74 -16.97 2.91 -4.63
CA GLN A 74 -15.66 3.13 -5.23
C GLN A 74 -14.67 2.01 -4.88
N GLY A 75 -14.73 1.48 -3.66
CA GLY A 75 -13.94 0.32 -3.25
C GLY A 75 -14.38 -1.02 -3.86
N LYS A 76 -15.40 -1.03 -4.73
CA LYS A 76 -15.80 -2.17 -5.58
C LYS A 76 -15.23 -2.09 -7.00
N GLN A 77 -14.49 -1.03 -7.35
CA GLN A 77 -13.70 -1.11 -8.56
C GLN A 77 -12.63 -2.16 -8.29
N ASP A 78 -12.67 -3.26 -9.04
CA ASP A 78 -11.49 -4.09 -9.25
C ASP A 78 -10.38 -3.09 -9.54
N PRO A 79 -9.35 -2.96 -8.68
CA PRO A 79 -8.27 -2.07 -9.00
C PRO A 79 -7.71 -2.64 -10.29
N ASN A 80 -7.96 -1.97 -11.42
CA ASN A 80 -7.01 -2.07 -12.51
C ASN A 80 -5.72 -1.58 -11.86
N PRO A 81 -4.78 -2.46 -11.52
CA PRO A 81 -3.68 -2.07 -10.66
C PRO A 81 -2.78 -1.02 -11.35
N LEU A 82 -2.99 -0.84 -12.65
CA LEU A 82 -2.28 0.04 -13.55
C LEU A 82 -3.01 1.39 -13.77
N ALA A 83 -4.32 1.48 -13.50
CA ALA A 83 -5.08 2.74 -13.62
C ALA A 83 -4.83 3.73 -12.47
N SER A 84 -4.15 3.30 -11.40
CA SER A 84 -3.78 4.13 -10.26
C SER A 84 -2.28 4.42 -10.15
N GLY A 85 -1.49 3.99 -11.14
CA GLY A 85 -0.05 4.22 -11.17
C GLY A 85 0.27 5.70 -11.32
N VAL A 86 1.02 6.24 -10.36
CA VAL A 86 1.53 7.61 -10.42
C VAL A 86 2.97 7.56 -10.94
N PRO A 87 3.36 8.41 -11.92
CA PRO A 87 4.75 8.48 -12.37
C PRO A 87 5.67 8.72 -11.18
N CYS A 88 6.66 7.86 -10.97
CA CYS A 88 7.54 7.97 -9.82
C CYS A 88 8.98 7.69 -10.20
N CYS A 89 9.90 8.09 -9.33
CA CYS A 89 11.29 7.70 -9.39
C CYS A 89 11.74 7.12 -8.05
N ALA A 90 12.66 6.17 -8.12
CA ALA A 90 13.40 5.67 -6.97
C ALA A 90 14.73 6.41 -6.89
N VAL A 91 14.99 7.02 -5.73
CA VAL A 91 16.21 7.78 -5.45
C VAL A 91 16.97 7.03 -4.36
N LEU A 92 18.22 6.72 -4.67
CA LEU A 92 19.18 6.15 -3.73
C LEU A 92 20.16 7.25 -3.30
N SER A 93 20.25 7.46 -2.00
CA SER A 93 21.24 8.33 -1.36
C SER A 93 22.22 7.48 -0.53
N SER A 94 23.18 8.12 0.14
CA SER A 94 24.20 7.41 0.94
C SER A 94 23.63 6.65 2.14
N ASN A 95 22.44 7.00 2.64
CA ASN A 95 21.85 6.36 3.82
C ASN A 95 20.36 6.00 3.66
N GLN A 96 19.74 6.38 2.55
CA GLN A 96 18.30 6.22 2.36
C GLN A 96 17.93 5.85 0.93
N LEU A 97 16.92 4.98 0.85
CA LEU A 97 16.17 4.69 -0.35
C LEU A 97 14.80 5.36 -0.21
N PHE A 98 14.39 6.17 -1.19
CA PHE A 98 13.04 6.71 -1.20
C PHE A 98 12.46 6.78 -2.61
N MET A 99 11.15 6.65 -2.69
CA MET A 99 10.36 6.80 -3.89
C MET A 99 9.61 8.11 -3.83
N CYS A 100 9.62 8.88 -4.91
CA CYS A 100 8.84 10.11 -4.99
C CYS A 100 8.17 10.30 -6.35
N HIS A 101 7.11 11.08 -6.34
CA HIS A 101 6.41 11.58 -7.51
C HIS A 101 6.63 13.09 -7.62
N GLU A 102 7.08 13.55 -8.78
CA GLU A 102 7.05 14.98 -9.11
C GLU A 102 5.67 15.35 -9.68
N ASP A 103 4.96 16.22 -8.98
CA ASP A 103 3.81 16.91 -9.56
C ASP A 103 4.33 17.98 -10.53
N LEU A 104 4.22 17.70 -11.83
CA LEU A 104 4.73 18.59 -12.89
C LEU A 104 4.04 19.96 -12.93
N HIS A 105 2.82 20.10 -12.38
CA HIS A 105 2.10 21.37 -12.33
C HIS A 105 2.60 22.25 -11.20
N THR A 106 2.79 21.67 -10.01
CA THR A 106 3.20 22.44 -8.82
C THR A 106 4.71 22.44 -8.59
N LYS A 107 5.45 21.60 -9.33
CA LYS A 107 6.88 21.31 -9.10
C LYS A 107 7.16 20.78 -7.69
N PHE A 108 6.14 20.22 -7.05
CA PHE A 108 6.23 19.64 -5.72
C PHE A 108 6.57 18.15 -5.80
N PHE A 109 7.47 17.71 -4.93
CA PHE A 109 7.80 16.29 -4.79
C PHE A 109 7.03 15.67 -3.64
N ARG A 110 6.20 14.68 -3.96
CA ARG A 110 5.49 13.86 -2.97
C ARG A 110 6.30 12.58 -2.74
N THR A 111 6.71 12.32 -1.50
CA THR A 111 7.26 11.03 -1.11
C THR A 111 6.17 9.95 -1.13
N LEU A 112 6.44 8.84 -1.80
CA LEU A 112 5.57 7.67 -1.90
C LEU A 112 6.01 6.56 -0.93
N GLY A 113 7.31 6.43 -0.68
CA GLY A 113 7.88 5.50 0.29
C GLY A 113 9.30 5.91 0.63
N ARG A 114 9.76 5.57 1.84
CA ARG A 114 11.11 5.86 2.33
C ARG A 114 11.53 4.74 3.28
N ALA A 115 12.79 4.36 3.20
CA ALA A 115 13.42 3.41 4.09
C ALA A 115 14.88 3.84 4.34
N HIS A 116 15.37 3.60 5.54
CA HIS A 116 16.80 3.69 5.79
C HIS A 116 17.50 2.50 5.15
N LEU A 117 18.69 2.72 4.59
CA LEU A 117 19.48 1.61 4.04
C LEU A 117 19.91 0.63 5.13
N GLU A 118 20.02 1.11 6.37
CA GLU A 118 20.29 0.28 7.55
C GLU A 118 19.19 -0.75 7.80
N ASP A 119 17.94 -0.43 7.45
CA ASP A 119 16.83 -1.36 7.63
C ASP A 119 16.80 -2.44 6.54
N VAL A 120 17.56 -2.32 5.45
CA VAL A 120 17.52 -3.31 4.36
C VAL A 120 18.21 -4.59 4.81
N THR A 121 17.48 -5.71 4.79
CA THR A 121 18.01 -7.03 5.21
C THR A 121 18.45 -7.89 4.05
N GLY A 122 17.91 -7.66 2.85
CA GLY A 122 18.22 -8.49 1.69
C GLY A 122 17.41 -8.10 0.45
N ILE A 123 17.80 -8.73 -0.67
CA ILE A 123 17.08 -8.66 -1.93
C ILE A 123 16.71 -10.08 -2.37
N SER A 124 15.42 -10.33 -2.51
CA SER A 124 14.89 -11.56 -3.06
C SER A 124 14.65 -11.40 -4.57
N VAL A 125 15.16 -12.33 -5.37
CA VAL A 125 15.03 -12.35 -6.83
C VAL A 125 14.34 -13.62 -7.33
N ASP A 126 13.65 -13.50 -8.46
CA ASP A 126 13.02 -14.63 -9.14
C ASP A 126 13.90 -15.12 -10.30
N GLY A 127 14.27 -16.40 -10.27
CA GLY A 127 15.09 -17.02 -11.31
C GLY A 127 14.38 -17.20 -12.66
N GLN A 128 13.05 -17.09 -12.70
CA GLN A 128 12.26 -17.27 -13.93
C GLN A 128 11.68 -15.95 -14.48
N GLU A 129 11.73 -14.86 -13.70
CA GLU A 129 11.22 -13.56 -14.12
C GLU A 129 12.19 -12.45 -13.67
N PRO A 130 13.06 -11.97 -14.58
CA PRO A 130 14.14 -11.07 -14.22
C PRO A 130 13.73 -9.58 -14.20
N THR A 131 12.45 -9.25 -14.37
CA THR A 131 11.97 -7.86 -14.45
C THR A 131 11.44 -7.30 -13.12
N TYR A 132 11.58 -8.03 -12.01
CA TYR A 132 11.28 -7.50 -10.68
C TYR A 132 12.28 -7.98 -9.63
N CYS A 133 12.30 -7.30 -8.49
CA CYS A 133 12.95 -7.76 -7.27
C CYS A 133 12.11 -7.39 -6.05
N VAL A 134 12.38 -8.06 -4.93
CA VAL A 134 11.77 -7.77 -3.63
C VAL A 134 12.87 -7.28 -2.69
N ILE A 135 12.71 -6.07 -2.16
CA ILE A 135 13.58 -5.53 -1.12
C ILE A 135 12.96 -5.89 0.22
N GLU A 136 13.74 -6.48 1.10
CA GLU A 136 13.33 -6.92 2.43
C GLU A 136 13.87 -5.95 3.47
N PHE A 137 13.04 -5.65 4.48
CA PHE A 137 13.40 -4.72 5.55
C PHE A 137 13.30 -5.38 6.93
N GLU A 138 14.13 -4.93 7.85
CA GLU A 138 14.05 -5.26 9.27
C GLU A 138 12.78 -4.62 9.83
N SER A 139 11.89 -5.45 10.34
CA SER A 139 10.57 -5.01 10.80
C SER A 139 10.66 -4.31 12.17
N GLN A 140 11.17 -3.07 12.24
CA GLN A 140 11.19 -2.30 13.50
C GLN A 140 10.90 -0.79 13.39
N GLU A 141 10.80 -0.19 12.20
CA GLU A 141 10.64 1.27 12.10
C GLU A 141 9.18 1.78 11.98
N ILE A 142 8.89 2.85 12.72
CA ILE A 142 7.66 3.63 12.61
C ILE A 142 7.73 4.48 11.33
N GLY A 143 7.15 3.99 10.23
CA GLY A 143 7.05 4.76 8.98
C GLY A 143 7.27 3.95 7.71
N VAL A 144 7.83 2.75 7.82
CA VAL A 144 7.93 1.83 6.67
C VAL A 144 6.57 1.19 6.46
N SER A 145 5.98 1.43 5.28
CA SER A 145 4.60 1.01 4.96
C SER A 145 4.43 -0.50 4.77
N SER A 146 5.51 -1.26 4.66
CA SER A 146 5.50 -2.72 4.53
C SER A 146 6.88 -3.30 4.86
N VAL A 147 6.91 -4.55 5.35
CA VAL A 147 8.16 -5.31 5.61
C VAL A 147 8.96 -5.66 4.36
N GLN A 148 8.36 -5.45 3.18
CA GLN A 148 8.95 -5.74 1.88
C GLN A 148 8.43 -4.76 0.82
N TRP A 149 9.28 -4.34 -0.11
CA TRP A 149 8.88 -3.60 -1.31
C TRP A 149 9.09 -4.46 -2.55
N VAL A 150 8.09 -4.53 -3.41
CA VAL A 150 8.22 -5.16 -4.73
C VAL A 150 8.44 -4.07 -5.77
N LEU A 151 9.57 -4.13 -6.48
CA LEU A 151 9.91 -3.18 -7.54
C LEU A 151 9.90 -3.88 -8.88
N TYR A 152 9.18 -3.30 -9.85
CA TYR A 152 9.09 -3.78 -11.22
C TYR A 152 9.85 -2.86 -12.16
N PHE A 153 10.51 -3.45 -13.15
CA PHE A 153 11.41 -2.77 -14.08
C PHE A 153 10.99 -3.08 -15.51
N ALA A 154 11.22 -2.14 -16.43
CA ALA A 154 10.93 -2.34 -17.85
C ALA A 154 11.85 -3.39 -18.48
N ALA A 155 13.11 -3.47 -18.01
CA ALA A 155 14.09 -4.45 -18.46
C ALA A 155 14.87 -5.04 -17.30
N SER A 156 15.38 -6.26 -17.49
CA SER A 156 16.27 -6.92 -16.52
C SER A 156 17.53 -6.12 -16.24
N LEU A 157 18.05 -5.39 -17.24
CA LEU A 157 19.21 -4.52 -17.07
C LEU A 157 18.96 -3.40 -16.06
N ASP A 158 17.75 -2.84 -16.02
CA ASP A 158 17.40 -1.78 -15.07
C ASP A 158 17.30 -2.33 -13.65
N ARG A 159 16.74 -3.55 -13.50
CA ARG A 159 16.77 -4.29 -12.24
C ARG A 159 18.21 -4.52 -11.79
N ASP A 160 19.08 -5.02 -12.67
CA ASP A 160 20.48 -5.34 -12.32
C ASP A 160 21.25 -4.10 -11.90
N ARG A 161 21.05 -2.97 -12.60
CA ARG A 161 21.60 -1.67 -12.23
C ARG A 161 21.13 -1.22 -10.85
N HIS A 162 19.83 -1.34 -10.58
CA HIS A 162 19.25 -0.97 -9.29
C HIS A 162 19.80 -1.84 -8.15
N THR A 163 19.76 -3.16 -8.30
CA THR A 163 20.30 -4.11 -7.32
C THR A 163 21.79 -3.86 -7.06
N THR A 164 22.58 -3.62 -8.11
CA THR A 164 24.01 -3.33 -7.96
C THR A 164 24.26 -2.03 -7.19
N ALA A 165 23.51 -0.97 -7.50
CA ALA A 165 23.63 0.32 -6.81
C ALA A 165 23.23 0.20 -5.33
N LEU A 166 22.12 -0.48 -5.05
CA LEU A 166 21.64 -0.71 -3.69
C LEU A 166 22.63 -1.55 -2.87
N SER A 167 23.11 -2.67 -3.43
CA SER A 167 24.11 -3.52 -2.77
C SER A 167 25.42 -2.78 -2.52
N SER A 168 25.83 -1.88 -3.43
CA SER A 168 27.04 -1.07 -3.25
C SER A 168 26.88 -0.07 -2.11
N ALA A 169 25.78 0.68 -2.08
CA ALA A 169 25.49 1.65 -1.01
C ALA A 169 25.34 0.95 0.36
N TRP A 170 24.67 -0.20 0.40
CA TRP A 170 24.54 -0.98 1.62
C TRP A 170 25.88 -1.55 2.12
N LYS A 171 26.73 -2.03 1.20
CA LYS A 171 28.08 -2.49 1.50
C LYS A 171 28.97 -1.38 2.05
N GLU A 172 28.75 -0.12 1.65
CA GLU A 172 29.46 1.01 2.23
C GLU A 172 29.13 1.20 3.73
N ILE A 173 27.92 0.85 4.16
CA ILE A 173 27.48 0.93 5.56
C ILE A 173 28.00 -0.25 6.37
N TYR A 174 27.67 -1.48 5.96
CA TYR A 174 27.93 -2.69 6.75
C TYR A 174 29.28 -3.37 6.47
N LYS A 175 30.01 -2.92 5.43
CA LYS A 175 31.29 -3.47 4.98
C LYS A 175 31.26 -4.94 4.56
N ILE A 176 30.06 -5.51 4.39
CA ILE A 176 29.81 -6.86 3.87
C ILE A 176 28.86 -6.78 2.68
N ASP A 177 28.74 -7.87 1.92
CA ASP A 177 27.82 -7.91 0.78
C ASP A 177 26.37 -8.05 1.24
N LEU A 178 25.47 -7.27 0.63
CA LEU A 178 24.03 -7.37 0.86
C LEU A 178 23.55 -8.76 0.40
N PRO A 179 22.81 -9.52 1.23
CA PRO A 179 22.29 -10.82 0.84
C PRO A 179 21.37 -10.72 -0.37
N VAL A 180 21.65 -11.51 -1.41
CA VAL A 180 20.75 -11.69 -2.56
C VAL A 180 20.36 -13.16 -2.64
N SER A 181 19.08 -13.45 -2.46
CA SER A 181 18.53 -14.80 -2.34
C SER A 181 17.43 -15.06 -3.37
N SER A 182 17.13 -16.33 -3.59
CA SER A 182 15.98 -16.73 -4.40
C SER A 182 14.68 -16.48 -3.63
N LEU A 183 13.65 -15.95 -4.31
CA LEU A 183 12.35 -15.73 -3.72
C LEU A 183 11.65 -17.08 -3.40
N GLU A 184 11.54 -17.41 -2.12
CA GLU A 184 10.97 -18.69 -1.64
C GLU A 184 9.44 -18.66 -1.49
N ASN A 185 8.86 -17.47 -1.28
CA ASN A 185 7.42 -17.33 -1.10
C ASN A 185 6.69 -17.52 -2.44
N LEU A 186 6.19 -18.73 -2.70
CA LEU A 186 5.54 -19.12 -3.95
C LEU A 186 4.26 -18.31 -4.25
N THR A 187 3.53 -17.89 -3.22
CA THR A 187 2.32 -17.07 -3.39
C THR A 187 2.67 -15.68 -3.88
N LEU A 188 3.65 -15.02 -3.21
CA LEU A 188 4.16 -13.71 -3.62
C LEU A 188 4.79 -13.79 -5.00
N GLN A 189 5.60 -14.82 -5.26
CA GLN A 189 6.22 -15.05 -6.56
C GLN A 189 5.19 -15.16 -7.68
N SER A 190 4.13 -15.96 -7.48
CA SER A 190 3.06 -16.12 -8.45
C SER A 190 2.32 -14.80 -8.70
N HIS A 191 2.06 -14.03 -7.64
CA HIS A 191 1.46 -12.70 -7.76
C HIS A 191 2.35 -11.73 -8.56
N CYS A 192 3.63 -11.65 -8.23
CA CYS A 192 4.58 -10.77 -8.90
C CYS A 192 4.75 -11.12 -10.38
N ARG A 193 4.86 -12.41 -10.72
CA ARG A 193 4.91 -12.86 -12.13
C ARG A 193 3.65 -12.46 -12.91
N ASN A 194 2.48 -12.66 -12.32
CA ASN A 194 1.22 -12.26 -12.95
C ASN A 194 1.19 -10.74 -13.19
N TYR A 195 1.66 -9.96 -12.22
CA TYR A 195 1.72 -8.51 -12.32
C TYR A 195 2.73 -8.02 -13.37
N ALA A 196 3.94 -8.59 -13.39
CA ALA A 196 4.97 -8.29 -14.40
C ALA A 196 4.46 -8.58 -15.82
N ASN A 197 3.70 -9.67 -15.99
CA ASN A 197 3.06 -10.01 -17.26
C ASN A 197 2.00 -8.98 -17.69
N LEU A 198 1.20 -8.47 -16.75
CA LEU A 198 0.22 -7.42 -17.02
C LEU A 198 0.90 -6.11 -17.42
N LEU A 199 1.90 -5.67 -16.64
CA LEU A 199 2.70 -4.48 -16.93
C LEU A 199 3.31 -4.53 -18.34
N ARG A 200 3.90 -5.67 -18.70
CA ARG A 200 4.53 -5.86 -20.01
C ARG A 200 3.54 -5.77 -21.15
N LYS A 201 2.34 -6.34 -21.00
CA LYS A 201 1.28 -6.25 -22.03
C LYS A 201 0.87 -4.81 -22.26
N GLU A 202 0.64 -4.04 -21.19
CA GLU A 202 0.23 -2.63 -21.31
C GLU A 202 1.34 -1.73 -21.86
N LEU A 203 2.59 -1.91 -21.43
CA LEU A 203 3.73 -1.12 -21.93
C LEU A 203 4.10 -1.44 -23.38
N SER A 204 3.71 -2.62 -23.88
CA SER A 204 3.92 -3.01 -25.29
C SER A 204 2.87 -2.47 -26.26
N ILE A 205 1.87 -1.73 -25.77
CA ILE A 205 0.81 -1.11 -26.59
C ILE A 205 1.19 0.34 -27.00
N VAL A 206 2.37 0.84 -26.59
CA VAL A 206 2.91 2.16 -26.97
C VAL A 206 3.84 2.04 -28.18
#